data_AF-A0A8H6IKG8-F1
#
_entry.id   AF-A0A8H6IKG8-F1
#
_cell.length_a   1.000
_cell.length_b   1.000
_cell.length_c   1.000
_cell.angle_alpha   90.00
_cell.angle_beta   90.00
_cell.angle_gamma   90.00
#
_symmetry.space_group_name_H-M   'P 1'
#
loop_
_entity.id
_entity.type
_entity.pdbx_description
1 polymer ?
#
loop_
_entity_poly.entity_id
_entity_poly.type
_entity_poly.pdbx_seq_one_letter_code
_entity_poly.pdbx_strand_id
1 'polypeptide(L)'
;MSDSEYYPECGMCFEAPGKQVCSGCHKARYCSRSCQERAWEIHIFKCNTTRKPKSYQLLVRDIAEDCIPTNRKVLRDWGFDRCKTEREITYLFNVYVGTYKILDIPMKTLDQWRRSGVLFEELKKIHDGMPEEARGAYLPWLMKNKHILDPSPP
;
A
#
# COMPACT_ATOMS: atom_id res chain seq x y z
N MET A 1 45.10 -10.56 -5.26
CA MET A 1 44.00 -11.24 -4.57
C MET A 1 42.94 -10.19 -4.35
N SER A 2 41.88 -10.16 -5.16
CA SER A 2 40.81 -9.17 -4.98
C SER A 2 39.92 -9.66 -3.84
N ASP A 3 39.85 -8.88 -2.76
CA ASP A 3 38.76 -8.99 -1.80
C ASP A 3 37.46 -8.78 -2.58
N SER A 4 36.73 -9.85 -2.89
CA SER A 4 35.39 -9.70 -3.43
C SER A 4 34.56 -9.10 -2.30
N GLU A 5 34.22 -7.82 -2.40
CA GLU A 5 33.32 -7.15 -1.45
C GLU A 5 32.02 -7.96 -1.38
N TYR A 6 31.86 -8.73 -0.30
CA TYR A 6 30.62 -9.44 -0.04
C TYR A 6 29.57 -8.42 0.40
N TYR A 7 28.64 -8.15 -0.51
CA TYR A 7 27.48 -7.31 -0.23
C TYR A 7 26.31 -8.21 0.17
N PRO A 8 25.68 -7.96 1.34
CA PRO A 8 24.41 -8.59 1.69
C PRO A 8 23.35 -8.35 0.60
N GLU A 9 22.39 -9.25 0.48
CA GLU A 9 21.29 -9.15 -0.48
C GLU A 9 20.45 -7.87 -0.30
N CYS A 10 19.82 -7.43 -1.39
CA CYS A 10 18.88 -6.33 -1.39
C CYS A 10 17.69 -6.66 -0.47
N GLY A 11 17.47 -5.84 0.57
CA GLY A 11 16.36 -6.02 1.51
C GLY A 11 14.97 -5.69 0.96
N MET A 12 14.79 -5.70 -0.37
CA MET A 12 13.50 -5.55 -1.04
C MET A 12 13.28 -6.69 -2.05
N CYS A 13 14.16 -6.81 -3.04
CA CYS A 13 13.98 -7.81 -4.09
C CYS A 13 14.66 -9.14 -3.79
N PHE A 14 15.67 -9.18 -2.91
CA PHE A 14 16.50 -10.35 -2.61
C PHE A 14 17.29 -10.94 -3.81
N GLU A 15 16.99 -10.53 -5.05
CA GLU A 15 17.65 -11.01 -6.28
C GLU A 15 19.05 -10.42 -6.60
N ALA A 16 19.50 -9.40 -5.86
CA ALA A 16 20.72 -8.67 -6.20
C ALA A 16 21.45 -8.12 -4.97
N PRO A 17 22.77 -7.87 -5.06
CA PRO A 17 23.55 -7.25 -3.99
C PRO A 17 23.01 -5.87 -3.56
N GLY A 18 22.92 -5.64 -2.25
CA GLY A 18 22.54 -4.39 -1.62
C GLY A 18 23.65 -3.35 -1.63
N LYS A 19 23.86 -2.72 -2.79
CA LYS A 19 24.94 -1.72 -3.00
C LYS A 19 24.66 -0.36 -2.35
N GLN A 20 23.39 0.01 -2.19
CA GLN A 20 22.97 1.30 -1.62
C GLN A 20 22.52 1.12 -0.18
N VAL A 21 23.04 1.93 0.74
CA VAL A 21 22.65 1.89 2.15
C VAL A 21 21.58 2.95 2.44
N CYS A 22 20.60 2.62 3.27
CA CYS A 22 19.63 3.59 3.75
C CYS A 22 20.33 4.72 4.53
N SER A 23 20.20 5.95 4.04
CA SER A 23 20.77 7.16 4.65
C SER A 23 20.16 7.53 6.01
N GLY A 24 19.02 6.95 6.38
CA GLY A 24 18.38 7.21 7.67
C GLY A 24 18.93 6.33 8.79
N CYS A 25 19.03 5.02 8.54
CA CYS A 25 19.41 4.05 9.58
C CYS A 25 20.78 3.43 9.40
N HIS A 26 21.39 3.54 8.22
CA HIS A 26 22.65 2.90 7.84
C HIS A 26 22.67 1.37 7.96
N LYS A 27 21.50 0.73 8.15
CA LYS A 27 21.35 -0.72 8.39
C LYS A 27 20.75 -1.45 7.18
N ALA A 28 19.69 -0.91 6.58
CA ALA A 28 19.06 -1.52 5.41
C ALA A 28 19.84 -1.23 4.13
N ARG A 29 19.91 -2.22 3.23
CA ARG A 29 20.61 -2.13 1.95
C ARG A 29 19.70 -2.49 0.78
N TYR A 30 19.89 -1.83 -0.35
CA TYR A 30 19.07 -2.00 -1.55
C TYR A 30 19.94 -2.02 -2.82
N CYS A 31 19.53 -2.77 -3.83
CA CYS A 31 20.24 -2.80 -5.11
C CYS A 31 20.02 -1.51 -5.93
N SER A 32 18.94 -0.78 -5.68
CA SER A 32 18.56 0.43 -6.41
C SER A 32 17.67 1.36 -5.58
N ARG A 33 17.54 2.61 -6.05
CA ARG A 33 16.60 3.59 -5.49
C ARG A 33 15.15 3.10 -5.59
N SER A 34 14.79 2.41 -6.68
CA SER A 34 13.45 1.83 -6.86
C SER A 34 13.14 0.81 -5.74
N CYS A 35 14.08 -0.10 -5.47
CA CYS A 35 13.96 -1.06 -4.36
C CYS A 35 13.88 -0.37 -3.00
N GLN A 36 14.69 0.67 -2.77
CA GLN A 36 14.59 1.46 -1.54
C GLN A 36 13.22 2.13 -1.40
N GLU A 37 12.68 2.71 -2.47
CA GLU A 37 11.38 3.39 -2.45
C GLU A 37 10.21 2.43 -2.23
N ARG A 38 10.27 1.22 -2.80
CA ARG A 38 9.28 0.15 -2.56
C ARG A 38 9.37 -0.38 -1.14
N ALA A 39 10.58 -0.62 -0.63
CA ALA A 39 10.77 -1.05 0.75
C ALA A 39 10.33 0.03 1.77
N TRP A 40 10.36 1.31 1.38
CA TRP A 40 10.00 2.41 2.26
C TRP A 40 8.56 2.35 2.77
N GLU A 41 7.66 1.62 2.11
CA GLU A 41 6.28 1.43 2.58
C GLU A 41 6.23 0.79 3.98
N ILE A 42 7.20 -0.07 4.31
CA ILE A 42 7.29 -0.78 5.60
C ILE A 42 8.56 -0.40 6.37
N HIS A 43 9.68 -0.14 5.69
CA HIS A 43 10.97 0.13 6.33
C HIS A 43 10.92 1.33 7.28
N ILE A 44 10.07 2.33 7.02
CA ILE A 44 9.93 3.53 7.85
C ILE A 44 9.69 3.22 9.34
N PHE A 45 9.00 2.13 9.66
CA PHE A 45 8.67 1.76 11.05
C PHE A 45 9.86 1.21 11.84
N LYS A 46 10.90 0.75 11.14
CA LYS A 46 12.14 0.22 11.74
C LYS A 46 13.35 1.11 11.45
N CYS A 47 13.16 2.19 10.69
CA CYS A 47 14.21 3.12 10.32
C CYS A 47 14.43 4.16 11.42
N ASN A 48 15.69 4.51 11.69
CA ASN A 48 16.07 5.60 12.60
C ASN A 48 15.87 7.00 11.97
N THR A 49 14.80 7.18 11.20
CA THR A 49 14.48 8.46 10.55
C THR A 49 13.61 9.32 11.45
N THR A 50 13.72 10.64 11.33
CA THR A 50 12.78 11.59 11.96
C THR A 50 11.48 11.74 11.18
N ARG A 51 11.38 11.15 9.98
CA ARG A 51 10.19 11.22 9.13
C ARG A 51 9.05 10.41 9.75
N LYS A 52 7.89 11.07 9.92
CA LYS A 52 6.66 10.40 10.37
C LYS A 52 6.05 9.55 9.25
N PRO A 53 5.50 8.36 9.56
CA PRO A 53 4.75 7.56 8.59
C PRO A 53 3.58 8.33 7.97
N LYS A 54 3.39 8.16 6.67
CA LYS A 54 2.21 8.62 5.94
C LYS A 54 1.03 7.67 6.17
N SER A 55 -0.19 8.14 5.92
CA SER A 55 -1.40 7.34 6.12
C SER A 55 -1.40 6.06 5.28
N TYR A 56 -0.86 6.09 4.07
CA TYR A 56 -0.71 4.89 3.24
C TYR A 56 0.23 3.85 3.87
N GLN A 57 1.31 4.27 4.54
CA GLN A 57 2.25 3.37 5.20
C GLN A 57 1.63 2.76 6.46
N LEU A 58 0.83 3.54 7.18
CA LEU A 58 0.03 3.03 8.31
C LEU A 58 -0.97 1.97 7.82
N LEU A 59 -1.65 2.20 6.70
CA LEU A 59 -2.55 1.21 6.10
C LEU A 59 -1.80 -0.05 5.65
N VAL A 60 -0.60 0.06 5.05
CA VAL A 60 0.22 -1.12 4.73
C VAL A 60 0.56 -1.93 5.98
N ARG A 61 0.91 -1.26 7.08
CA ARG A 61 1.18 -1.94 8.35
C ARG A 61 -0.07 -2.66 8.86
N ASP A 62 -1.21 -1.99 8.87
CA ASP A 62 -2.47 -2.59 9.33
C ASP A 62 -2.86 -3.80 8.43
N ILE A 63 -2.62 -3.74 7.11
CA ILE A 63 -2.76 -4.88 6.17
C ILE A 63 -1.77 -6.02 6.46
N ALA A 64 -0.52 -5.69 6.81
CA ALA A 64 0.50 -6.69 7.14
C ALA A 64 0.18 -7.42 8.46
N GLU A 65 -0.40 -6.70 9.41
CA GLU A 65 -0.84 -7.20 10.72
C GLU A 65 -2.25 -7.82 10.69
N ASP A 66 -2.91 -7.83 9.52
CA ASP A 66 -4.29 -8.31 9.32
C ASP A 66 -5.30 -7.66 10.30
N CYS A 67 -5.14 -6.37 10.53
CA CYS A 67 -5.91 -5.60 11.50
C CYS A 67 -6.72 -4.51 10.82
N ILE A 68 -7.97 -4.33 11.24
CA ILE A 68 -8.80 -3.20 10.81
C ILE A 68 -8.16 -1.89 11.31
N PRO A 69 -7.98 -0.86 10.44
CA PRO A 69 -7.37 0.39 10.84
C PRO A 69 -8.16 1.10 11.94
N THR A 70 -7.46 1.62 12.95
CA THR A 70 -8.05 2.46 14.02
C THR A 70 -7.48 3.89 14.01
N ASN A 71 -6.40 4.13 13.25
CA ASN A 71 -5.78 5.44 13.17
C ASN A 71 -6.70 6.44 12.46
N ARG A 72 -7.06 7.54 13.12
CA ARG A 72 -7.98 8.57 12.56
C ARG A 72 -7.57 9.11 11.19
N LYS A 73 -6.27 9.25 10.92
CA LYS A 73 -5.80 9.73 9.62
C LYS A 73 -6.02 8.67 8.53
N VAL A 74 -5.79 7.40 8.86
CA VAL A 74 -6.07 6.28 7.94
C VAL A 74 -7.57 6.21 7.67
N LEU A 75 -8.38 6.29 8.72
CA LEU A 75 -9.84 6.20 8.60
C LEU A 75 -10.39 7.23 7.61
N ARG A 76 -9.99 8.50 7.77
CA ARG A 76 -10.42 9.61 6.93
C ARG A 76 -9.83 9.57 5.52
N ASP A 77 -8.52 9.37 5.41
CA ASP A 77 -7.85 9.46 4.11
C ASP A 77 -8.33 8.32 3.19
N TRP A 78 -8.66 7.14 3.74
CA TRP A 78 -8.99 5.93 2.99
C TRP A 78 -10.48 5.54 2.99
N GLY A 79 -11.35 6.43 3.49
CA GLY A 79 -12.82 6.29 3.38
C GLY A 79 -13.48 5.38 4.42
N PHE A 80 -12.73 4.83 5.38
CA PHE A 80 -13.31 3.98 6.43
C PHE A 80 -14.25 4.76 7.35
N ASP A 81 -14.06 6.07 7.51
CA ASP A 81 -14.97 6.93 8.29
C ASP A 81 -16.33 7.16 7.62
N ARG A 82 -16.47 6.79 6.35
CA ARG A 82 -17.72 6.84 5.59
C ARG A 82 -18.48 5.51 5.59
N CYS A 83 -17.86 4.44 6.09
CA CYS A 83 -18.53 3.16 6.30
C CYS A 83 -19.51 3.27 7.49
N LYS A 84 -20.71 2.74 7.33
CA LYS A 84 -21.80 2.77 8.33
C LYS A 84 -21.87 1.50 9.16
N THR A 85 -21.32 0.40 8.65
CA THR A 85 -21.34 -0.91 9.31
C THR A 85 -19.96 -1.55 9.37
N GLU A 86 -19.75 -2.44 10.34
CA GLU A 86 -18.52 -3.25 10.44
C GLU A 86 -18.27 -4.07 9.18
N ARG A 87 -19.35 -4.54 8.53
CA ARG A 87 -19.26 -5.26 7.26
C ARG A 87 -18.66 -4.39 6.16
N GLU A 88 -19.09 -3.14 6.04
CA GLU A 88 -18.53 -2.21 5.04
C GLU A 88 -17.07 -1.87 5.34
N ILE A 89 -16.70 -1.71 6.61
CA ILE A 89 -15.30 -1.53 7.03
C ILE A 89 -14.45 -2.72 6.58
N THR A 90 -14.90 -3.95 6.86
CA THR A 90 -14.20 -5.18 6.46
C THR A 90 -14.10 -5.31 4.94
N TYR A 91 -15.18 -4.99 4.21
CA TYR A 91 -15.16 -5.07 2.75
C TYR A 91 -14.21 -4.04 2.14
N LEU A 92 -14.22 -2.81 2.63
CA LEU A 92 -13.29 -1.77 2.19
C LEU A 92 -11.84 -2.14 2.51
N PHE A 93 -11.58 -2.66 3.71
CA PHE A 93 -10.25 -3.16 4.07
C PHE A 93 -9.79 -4.23 3.08
N ASN A 94 -10.66 -5.16 2.73
CA ASN A 94 -10.33 -6.23 1.79
C ASN A 94 -10.18 -5.78 0.34
N VAL A 95 -10.74 -4.63 -0.08
CA VAL A 95 -10.36 -3.99 -1.35
C VAL A 95 -8.87 -3.61 -1.32
N TYR A 96 -8.41 -2.97 -0.25
CA TYR A 96 -7.01 -2.56 -0.12
C TYR A 96 -6.07 -3.77 0.06
N VAL A 97 -6.48 -4.80 0.79
CA VAL A 97 -5.75 -6.08 0.87
C VAL A 97 -5.61 -6.71 -0.51
N GLY A 98 -6.71 -6.84 -1.27
CA GLY A 98 -6.71 -7.44 -2.60
C GLY A 98 -5.81 -6.68 -3.58
N THR A 99 -5.95 -5.35 -3.63
CA THR A 99 -5.14 -4.51 -4.52
C THR A 99 -3.65 -4.53 -4.16
N TYR A 100 -3.31 -4.49 -2.87
CA TYR A 100 -1.91 -4.47 -2.43
C TYR A 100 -1.23 -5.85 -2.48
N LYS A 101 -1.87 -6.90 -1.93
CA LYS A 101 -1.27 -8.23 -1.81
C LYS A 101 -1.47 -9.13 -3.03
N ILE A 102 -2.62 -9.03 -3.70
CA ILE A 102 -2.99 -9.96 -4.79
C ILE A 102 -2.66 -9.38 -6.15
N LEU A 103 -2.93 -8.09 -6.37
CA LEU A 103 -2.65 -7.40 -7.63
C LEU A 103 -1.25 -6.76 -7.68
N ASP A 104 -0.48 -6.87 -6.59
CA ASP A 104 0.85 -6.27 -6.41
C ASP A 104 0.92 -4.77 -6.75
N ILE A 105 -0.15 -4.03 -6.50
CA ILE A 105 -0.17 -2.58 -6.70
C ILE A 105 0.38 -1.91 -5.44
N PRO A 106 1.50 -1.15 -5.53
CA PRO A 106 2.07 -0.49 -4.37
C PRO A 106 1.07 0.48 -3.72
N MET A 107 1.02 0.50 -2.39
CA MET A 107 0.08 1.38 -1.67
C MET A 107 0.41 2.87 -1.90
N LYS A 108 1.66 3.19 -2.20
CA LYS A 108 2.11 4.51 -2.67
C LYS A 108 1.44 4.92 -3.98
N THR A 109 1.18 3.97 -4.89
CA THR A 109 0.43 4.22 -6.13
C THR A 109 -1.04 4.51 -5.83
N LEU A 110 -1.67 3.72 -4.95
CA LEU A 110 -3.02 4.00 -4.46
C LEU A 110 -3.12 5.40 -3.79
N ASP A 111 -2.11 5.79 -3.01
CA ASP A 111 -2.03 7.13 -2.40
C ASP A 111 -1.90 8.24 -3.45
N GLN A 112 -1.19 8.01 -4.55
CA GLN A 112 -1.09 8.96 -5.67
C GLN A 112 -2.46 9.14 -6.35
N TRP A 113 -3.17 8.06 -6.64
CA TRP A 113 -4.52 8.12 -7.21
C TRP A 113 -5.50 8.83 -6.29
N ARG A 114 -5.46 8.50 -5.00
CA ARG A 114 -6.26 9.14 -3.94
C ARG A 114 -6.03 10.65 -3.89
N ARG A 115 -4.76 11.08 -3.86
CA ARG A 115 -4.39 12.51 -3.83
C ARG A 115 -4.73 13.25 -5.11
N SER A 116 -4.83 12.53 -6.23
CA SER A 116 -5.21 13.09 -7.53
C SER A 116 -6.71 13.03 -7.78
N GLY A 117 -7.51 12.51 -6.84
CA GLY A 117 -8.97 12.41 -6.96
C GLY A 117 -9.47 11.33 -7.92
N VAL A 118 -8.61 10.37 -8.32
CA VAL A 118 -8.94 9.34 -9.32
C VAL A 118 -8.92 7.92 -8.76
N LEU A 119 -8.81 7.74 -7.43
CA LEU A 119 -8.72 6.42 -6.81
C LEU A 119 -9.86 5.49 -7.20
N PHE A 120 -11.11 5.96 -7.13
CA PHE A 120 -12.26 5.14 -7.50
C PHE A 120 -12.22 4.73 -8.98
N GLU A 121 -11.92 5.67 -9.87
CA GLU A 121 -11.85 5.42 -11.31
C GLU A 121 -10.74 4.42 -11.68
N GLU A 122 -9.57 4.49 -11.06
CA GLU A 122 -8.50 3.52 -11.29
C GLU A 122 -8.86 2.13 -10.75
N LEU A 123 -9.49 2.05 -9.57
CA LEU A 123 -10.02 0.77 -9.04
C LEU A 123 -11.14 0.20 -9.92
N LYS A 124 -11.96 1.06 -10.53
CA LYS A 124 -12.98 0.66 -11.50
C LYS A 124 -12.36 0.10 -12.78
N LYS A 125 -11.32 0.74 -13.33
CA LYS A 125 -10.58 0.21 -14.49
C LYS A 125 -10.00 -1.17 -14.21
N ILE A 126 -9.44 -1.38 -13.01
CA ILE A 126 -8.96 -2.68 -12.56
C ILE A 126 -10.09 -3.71 -12.55
N HIS A 127 -11.23 -3.39 -11.92
CA HIS A 127 -12.40 -4.25 -11.89
C HIS A 127 -12.90 -4.62 -13.30
N ASP A 128 -13.05 -3.63 -14.17
CA ASP A 128 -13.60 -3.79 -15.51
C ASP A 128 -12.67 -4.58 -16.43
N GLY A 129 -11.35 -4.49 -16.20
CA GLY A 129 -10.34 -5.26 -16.93
C GLY A 129 -10.18 -6.72 -16.48
N MET A 130 -10.83 -7.14 -15.37
CA MET A 130 -10.77 -8.51 -14.87
C MET A 130 -11.88 -9.39 -15.45
N PRO A 131 -11.59 -10.69 -15.74
CA PRO A 131 -12.61 -11.72 -15.93
C PRO A 131 -13.56 -11.79 -14.74
N GLU A 132 -14.83 -12.11 -14.96
CA GLU A 132 -15.86 -12.06 -13.92
C GLU A 132 -15.54 -12.96 -12.72
N GLU A 133 -15.04 -14.16 -13.01
CA GLU A 133 -14.59 -15.16 -12.05
C GLU A 133 -13.40 -14.71 -11.18
N ALA A 134 -12.62 -13.72 -11.65
CA ALA A 134 -11.43 -13.23 -10.96
C ALA A 134 -11.69 -11.95 -10.13
N ARG A 135 -12.88 -11.34 -10.23
CA ARG A 135 -13.20 -10.05 -9.57
C ARG A 135 -13.33 -10.16 -8.05
N GLY A 136 -13.57 -11.36 -7.52
CA GLY A 136 -13.85 -11.59 -6.12
C GLY A 136 -15.10 -10.84 -5.63
N ALA A 137 -15.26 -10.67 -4.32
CA ALA A 137 -16.44 -10.01 -3.75
C ALA A 137 -16.25 -8.51 -3.50
N TYR A 138 -15.01 -8.06 -3.29
CA TYR A 138 -14.74 -6.75 -2.68
C TYR A 138 -14.74 -5.58 -3.68
N LEU A 139 -14.10 -5.75 -4.85
CA LEU A 139 -14.15 -4.73 -5.91
C LEU A 139 -15.57 -4.55 -6.46
N PRO A 140 -16.34 -5.61 -6.78
CA PRO A 140 -17.74 -5.46 -7.19
C PRO A 140 -18.62 -4.80 -6.11
N TRP A 141 -18.36 -5.07 -4.83
CA TRP A 141 -19.03 -4.36 -3.74
C TRP A 141 -18.68 -2.87 -3.75
N LEU A 142 -17.42 -2.49 -3.94
CA LEU A 142 -17.02 -1.09 -4.00
C LEU A 142 -17.70 -0.34 -5.15
N MET A 143 -17.88 -0.99 -6.31
CA MET A 143 -18.60 -0.38 -7.45
C MET A 143 -20.03 0.02 -7.08
N LYS A 144 -20.69 -0.76 -6.22
CA LYS A 144 -22.04 -0.47 -5.69
C LYS A 144 -22.03 0.56 -4.55
N ASN A 145 -20.87 0.84 -3.97
CA ASN A 145 -20.68 1.71 -2.80
C ASN A 145 -19.70 2.86 -3.09
N LYS A 146 -19.76 3.42 -4.30
CA LYS A 146 -18.82 4.47 -4.77
C LYS A 146 -18.69 5.68 -3.83
N HIS A 147 -19.78 6.02 -3.13
CA HIS A 147 -19.85 7.13 -2.16
C HIS A 147 -18.81 7.03 -1.02
N ILE A 148 -18.28 5.84 -0.76
CA ILE A 148 -17.22 5.61 0.23
C ILE A 148 -15.91 6.27 -0.21
N LEU A 149 -15.59 6.28 -1.51
CA LEU A 149 -14.34 6.85 -2.02
C LEU A 149 -14.52 8.13 -2.83
N ASP A 150 -15.69 8.32 -3.43
CA ASP A 150 -16.09 9.51 -4.16
C ASP A 150 -17.13 10.29 -3.33
N PRO A 151 -16.75 11.38 -2.65
CA PRO A 151 -17.66 12.19 -1.86
C PRO A 151 -18.54 13.13 -2.73
N SER A 152 -18.47 13.03 -4.06
CA SER A 152 -19.36 13.78 -4.94
C SER A 152 -20.82 13.47 -4.61
N PRO A 153 -21.68 14.47 -4.39
CA PRO A 153 -23.12 14.25 -4.25
C PRO A 153 -23.67 13.55 -5.51
N PRO A 154 -24.74 12.73 -5.39
CA PRO A 154 -25.46 12.20 -6.54
C PRO A 154 -26.02 13.30 -7.45
#